data_AF-A0A958AWB0-F1
#
_entry.id   AF-A0A958AWB0-F1
#
_cell.length_a   1.000
_cell.length_b   1.000
_cell.length_c   1.000
_cell.angle_alpha   90.00
_cell.angle_beta   90.00
_cell.angle_gamma   90.00
#
_symmetry.space_group_name_H-M   'P 1'
#
loop_
_entity.id
_entity.type
_entity.pdbx_description
1 polymer ?
#
loop_
_entity_poly.entity_id
_entity_poly.type
_entity_poly.pdbx_seq_one_letter_code
_entity_poly.pdbx_strand_id
1 'polypeptide(L)'
;HALDEDQNYLREMRLAWTLANRPGATSPTISANTIWQMGTVNGAAISLGPDVPLGALAPGSLADLVLLDWKAVRGDWAPDGYPAPAGLLEFLLRKANRSHVRHVMINGEWSIWDGQSSRVDTAAITQEIKTALTRQNITDPPQIARTAQALAPYLRQFYAHWEA
;
A
#
# COMPACT_ATOMS: atom_id res chain seq x y z
N HIS A 1 6.85 -4.07 5.51
CA HIS A 1 7.48 -2.79 5.13
C HIS A 1 7.04 -2.48 3.70
N ALA A 2 6.50 -1.28 3.45
CA ALA A 2 6.15 -0.81 2.11
C ALA A 2 7.42 -0.46 1.33
N LEU A 3 7.41 -0.62 0.00
CA LEU A 3 8.60 -0.53 -0.85
C LEU A 3 9.38 0.80 -0.74
N ASP A 4 8.67 1.92 -0.66
CA ASP A 4 9.23 3.27 -0.61
C ASP A 4 8.70 4.05 0.59
N GLU A 5 8.27 3.34 1.63
CA GLU A 5 7.70 3.90 2.86
C GLU A 5 6.47 4.80 2.64
N ASP A 6 5.87 4.80 1.44
CA ASP A 6 4.74 5.66 1.07
C ASP A 6 3.36 5.14 1.54
N GLN A 7 3.34 3.94 2.14
CA GLN A 7 2.17 3.20 2.62
C GLN A 7 1.02 3.14 1.61
N ASN A 8 1.34 2.93 0.33
CA ASN A 8 0.35 2.88 -0.75
C ASN A 8 -0.06 1.45 -1.10
N TYR A 9 -1.16 0.98 -0.51
CA TYR A 9 -1.65 -0.38 -0.71
C TYR A 9 -1.97 -0.74 -2.17
N LEU A 10 -2.49 0.20 -2.96
CA LEU A 10 -2.75 -0.01 -4.40
C LEU A 10 -1.47 -0.25 -5.20
N ARG A 11 -0.39 0.43 -4.83
CA ARG A 11 0.94 0.23 -5.42
C ARG A 11 1.53 -1.11 -5.01
N GLU A 12 1.38 -1.51 -3.76
CA GLU A 12 1.84 -2.83 -3.29
C GLU A 12 1.14 -3.97 -4.02
N MET A 13 -0.17 -3.89 -4.23
CA MET A 13 -0.91 -4.85 -5.06
C MET A 13 -0.38 -4.87 -6.52
N ARG A 14 -0.10 -3.70 -7.11
CA ARG A 14 0.48 -3.62 -8.45
C ARG A 14 1.88 -4.23 -8.50
N LEU A 15 2.70 -4.03 -7.47
CA LEU A 15 4.02 -4.66 -7.38
C LEU A 15 3.87 -6.19 -7.32
N ALA A 16 3.06 -6.70 -6.39
CA ALA A 16 2.82 -8.13 -6.25
C ALA A 16 2.35 -8.74 -7.58
N TRP A 17 1.44 -8.05 -8.27
CA TRP A 17 0.99 -8.45 -9.59
C TRP A 17 2.12 -8.47 -10.64
N THR A 18 2.98 -7.46 -10.64
CA THR A 18 4.10 -7.36 -11.58
C THR A 18 5.14 -8.46 -11.32
N LEU A 19 5.49 -8.72 -10.07
CA LEU A 19 6.49 -9.72 -9.69
C LEU A 19 5.97 -11.15 -9.87
N ALA A 20 4.68 -11.38 -9.65
CA ALA A 20 4.09 -12.70 -9.83
C ALA A 20 3.99 -13.13 -11.30
N ASN A 21 3.97 -12.17 -12.23
CA ASN A 21 3.86 -12.43 -13.66
C ASN A 21 5.24 -12.47 -14.32
N ARG A 22 5.58 -13.61 -14.93
CA ARG A 22 6.82 -13.74 -15.72
C ARG A 22 6.58 -13.32 -17.16
N PRO A 23 7.52 -12.59 -17.80
CA PRO A 23 7.47 -12.35 -19.24
C PRO A 23 7.41 -13.67 -20.03
N GLY A 24 6.68 -13.68 -21.15
CA GLY A 24 6.59 -14.83 -22.05
C GLY A 24 5.15 -15.09 -22.52
N ALA A 25 4.99 -15.39 -23.81
CA ALA A 25 3.67 -15.55 -24.43
C ALA A 25 2.83 -16.70 -23.83
N THR A 26 3.49 -17.71 -23.28
CA THR A 26 2.86 -18.90 -22.66
C THR A 26 3.05 -18.93 -21.14
N SER A 27 3.65 -17.90 -20.57
CA SER A 27 3.91 -17.86 -19.13
C SER A 27 2.58 -17.80 -18.38
N PRO A 28 2.39 -18.61 -17.31
CA PRO A 28 1.19 -18.51 -16.50
C PRO A 28 1.09 -17.10 -15.91
N THR A 29 -0.12 -16.52 -15.97
CA THR A 29 -0.36 -15.18 -15.45
C THR A 29 -1.37 -15.20 -14.31
N ILE A 30 -1.11 -14.38 -13.29
CA ILE A 30 -2.09 -14.06 -12.26
C ILE A 30 -2.94 -12.90 -12.77
N SER A 31 -4.27 -13.06 -12.70
CA SER A 31 -5.20 -12.02 -13.12
C SER A 31 -5.26 -10.86 -12.13
N ALA A 32 -5.67 -9.68 -12.61
CA ALA A 32 -5.95 -8.53 -11.73
C ALA A 32 -7.02 -8.85 -10.67
N ASN A 33 -8.03 -9.66 -11.02
CA ASN A 33 -9.07 -10.10 -10.09
C ASN A 33 -8.49 -10.95 -8.95
N THR A 34 -7.56 -11.86 -9.26
CA THR A 34 -6.89 -12.69 -8.25
C THR A 34 -6.10 -11.82 -7.27
N ILE A 35 -5.34 -10.84 -7.76
CA ILE A 35 -4.62 -9.89 -6.90
C ILE A 35 -5.58 -9.05 -6.05
N TRP A 36 -6.70 -8.60 -6.63
CA TRP A 36 -7.71 -7.86 -5.89
C TRP A 36 -8.30 -8.69 -4.74
N GLN A 37 -8.63 -9.96 -4.98
CA GLN A 37 -9.08 -10.88 -3.93
C GLN A 37 -8.01 -11.11 -2.85
N MET A 38 -6.75 -11.27 -3.25
CA MET A 38 -5.62 -11.37 -2.32
C MET A 38 -5.49 -10.13 -1.43
N GLY A 39 -5.70 -8.93 -1.98
CA GLY A 39 -5.63 -7.67 -1.25
C GLY A 39 -6.90 -7.31 -0.46
N THR A 40 -7.96 -8.11 -0.55
CA THR A 40 -9.25 -7.83 0.10
C THR A 40 -9.73 -9.05 0.89
N VAL A 41 -10.70 -9.79 0.36
CA VAL A 41 -11.35 -10.92 1.06
C VAL A 41 -10.38 -12.00 1.53
N ASN A 42 -9.43 -12.43 0.68
CA ASN A 42 -8.48 -13.48 1.06
C ASN A 42 -7.43 -12.95 2.04
N GLY A 43 -7.01 -11.69 1.88
CA GLY A 43 -6.09 -11.03 2.79
C GLY A 43 -6.68 -10.89 4.19
N ALA A 44 -7.97 -10.51 4.28
CA ALA A 44 -8.71 -10.47 5.54
C ALA A 44 -8.82 -11.87 6.17
N ALA A 45 -9.24 -12.87 5.38
CA ALA A 45 -9.41 -14.24 5.86
C ALA A 45 -8.12 -14.85 6.43
N ILE A 46 -6.98 -14.66 5.75
CA ILE A 46 -5.69 -15.19 6.20
C ILE A 46 -5.17 -14.45 7.44
N SER A 47 -5.45 -13.15 7.54
CA SER A 47 -4.89 -12.29 8.61
C SER A 47 -5.72 -12.32 9.89
N LEU A 48 -7.05 -12.45 9.77
CA LEU A 48 -8.00 -12.27 10.86
C LEU A 48 -8.90 -13.51 11.08
N GLY A 49 -8.78 -14.53 10.23
CA GLY A 49 -9.56 -15.76 10.28
C GLY A 49 -10.64 -15.84 9.18
N PRO A 50 -11.02 -17.06 8.74
CA PRO A 50 -11.85 -17.27 7.56
C PRO A 50 -13.27 -16.71 7.69
N ASP A 51 -13.80 -16.61 8.91
CA ASP A 51 -15.15 -16.14 9.18
C ASP A 51 -15.24 -14.62 9.40
N VAL A 52 -14.15 -13.89 9.16
CA VAL A 52 -14.14 -12.43 9.33
C VAL A 52 -15.08 -11.78 8.30
N PRO A 53 -16.04 -10.92 8.72
CA PRO A 53 -16.98 -10.27 7.80
C PRO A 53 -16.34 -9.06 7.08
N LEU A 54 -15.12 -9.21 6.56
CA LEU A 54 -14.31 -8.14 5.95
C LEU A 54 -13.87 -8.46 4.52
N GLY A 55 -13.57 -7.39 3.77
CA GLY A 55 -12.97 -7.50 2.44
C GLY A 55 -13.96 -7.75 1.29
N ALA A 56 -15.27 -7.74 1.54
CA ALA A 56 -16.31 -7.89 0.53
C ALA A 56 -17.43 -6.86 0.70
N LEU A 57 -18.02 -6.43 -0.41
CA LEU A 57 -19.22 -5.59 -0.44
C LEU A 57 -20.45 -6.48 -0.61
N ALA A 58 -20.95 -7.02 0.50
CA ALA A 58 -22.11 -7.89 0.51
C ALA A 58 -22.93 -7.68 1.81
N PRO A 59 -24.25 -7.94 1.80
CA PRO A 59 -25.04 -7.98 3.03
C PRO A 59 -24.42 -8.93 4.06
N GLY A 60 -24.28 -8.46 5.31
CA GLY A 60 -23.64 -9.22 6.40
C GLY A 60 -22.13 -8.96 6.57
N SER A 61 -21.47 -8.29 5.62
CA SER A 61 -20.10 -7.79 5.80
C SER A 61 -20.10 -6.43 6.52
N LEU A 62 -18.99 -6.10 7.19
CA LEU A 62 -18.76 -4.76 7.73
C LEU A 62 -18.73 -3.74 6.58
N ALA A 63 -19.29 -2.56 6.83
CA ALA A 63 -19.33 -1.48 5.87
C ALA A 63 -17.98 -0.74 5.79
N ASP A 64 -16.98 -1.43 5.24
CA ASP A 64 -15.63 -0.92 5.00
C ASP A 64 -15.49 -0.56 3.52
N LEU A 65 -15.46 0.75 3.24
CA LEU A 65 -15.50 1.28 1.87
C LEU A 65 -14.30 2.20 1.61
N VAL A 66 -13.72 2.08 0.42
CA VAL A 66 -12.75 3.04 -0.11
C VAL A 66 -13.33 3.63 -1.39
N LEU A 67 -13.56 4.94 -1.40
CA LEU A 67 -14.06 5.65 -2.57
C LEU A 67 -12.90 6.38 -3.24
N LEU A 68 -12.77 6.19 -4.54
CA LEU A 68 -11.74 6.80 -5.36
C LEU A 68 -12.32 7.94 -6.20
N ASP A 69 -11.55 9.02 -6.38
CA ASP A 69 -11.81 10.01 -7.42
C ASP A 69 -11.57 9.35 -8.79
N TRP A 70 -12.66 8.85 -9.38
CA TRP A 70 -12.59 8.14 -10.64
C TRP A 70 -12.11 9.03 -11.80
N LYS A 71 -12.42 10.33 -11.77
CA LYS A 71 -11.96 11.25 -12.81
C LYS A 71 -10.43 11.38 -12.76
N ALA A 72 -9.87 11.51 -11.55
CA ALA A 72 -8.42 11.55 -11.35
C ALA A 72 -7.75 10.22 -11.75
N VAL A 73 -8.34 9.06 -11.38
CA VAL A 73 -7.81 7.74 -11.77
C VAL A 73 -7.79 7.57 -13.29
N ARG A 74 -8.88 7.93 -13.95
CA ARG A 74 -9.06 7.78 -15.40
C ARG A 74 -8.15 8.73 -16.19
N GLY A 75 -7.98 9.95 -15.69
CA GLY A 75 -7.29 11.04 -16.36
C GLY A 75 -8.13 11.69 -17.47
N ASP A 76 -7.79 12.93 -17.81
CA ASP A 76 -8.60 13.76 -18.73
C ASP A 76 -8.57 13.31 -20.21
N TRP A 77 -7.64 12.42 -20.57
CA TRP A 77 -7.48 11.93 -21.94
C TRP A 77 -8.50 10.84 -22.32
N ALA A 78 -9.07 10.14 -21.35
CA ALA A 78 -9.86 8.96 -21.64
C ALA A 78 -11.32 9.33 -21.94
N PRO A 79 -11.95 8.72 -22.96
CA PRO A 79 -13.34 8.97 -23.29
C PRO A 79 -14.28 8.46 -22.19
N ASP A 80 -15.53 8.90 -22.23
CA ASP A 80 -16.57 8.44 -21.29
C ASP A 80 -16.83 6.95 -21.45
N GLY A 81 -17.03 6.27 -20.32
CA GLY A 81 -17.17 4.81 -20.27
C GLY A 81 -15.87 4.01 -20.42
N TYR A 82 -14.71 4.66 -20.56
CA TYR A 82 -13.41 3.98 -20.52
C TYR A 82 -12.88 3.85 -19.08
N PRO A 83 -12.28 2.69 -18.71
CA PRO A 83 -12.15 1.46 -19.48
C PRO A 83 -13.46 0.68 -19.49
N ALA A 84 -13.60 -0.27 -20.42
CA ALA A 84 -14.73 -1.19 -20.43
C ALA A 84 -14.79 -2.00 -19.10
N PRO A 85 -15.97 -2.44 -18.65
CA PRO A 85 -16.14 -3.15 -17.37
C PRO A 85 -15.19 -4.35 -17.18
N ALA A 86 -14.95 -5.12 -18.26
CA ALA A 86 -14.06 -6.28 -18.22
C ALA A 86 -12.59 -5.93 -17.88
N GLY A 87 -12.13 -4.71 -18.18
CA GLY A 87 -10.77 -4.24 -17.91
C GLY A 87 -10.68 -3.29 -16.70
N LEU A 88 -11.77 -3.08 -15.97
CA LEU A 88 -11.84 -2.05 -14.92
C LEU A 88 -10.84 -2.27 -13.79
N LEU A 89 -10.79 -3.47 -13.22
CA LEU A 89 -9.85 -3.80 -12.13
C LEU A 89 -8.40 -3.74 -12.59
N GLU A 90 -8.14 -4.20 -13.82
CA GLU A 90 -6.81 -4.17 -14.41
C GLU A 90 -6.31 -2.73 -14.57
N PHE A 91 -7.15 -1.86 -15.14
CA PHE A 91 -6.87 -0.44 -15.27
C PHE A 91 -6.68 0.23 -13.91
N LEU A 92 -7.56 -0.08 -12.95
CA LEU A 92 -7.50 0.46 -11.60
C LEU A 92 -6.16 0.12 -10.93
N LEU A 93 -5.75 -1.16 -10.90
CA LEU A 93 -4.48 -1.56 -10.30
C LEU A 93 -3.28 -0.90 -11.00
N ARG A 94 -3.33 -0.72 -12.33
CA ARG A 94 -2.25 -0.04 -13.07
C ARG A 94 -2.14 1.46 -12.79
N LYS A 95 -3.27 2.15 -12.61
CA LYS A 95 -3.31 3.63 -12.60
C LYS A 95 -3.48 4.21 -11.21
N ALA A 96 -4.25 3.56 -10.35
CA ALA A 96 -4.59 4.12 -9.07
C ALA A 96 -3.40 4.15 -8.11
N ASN A 97 -3.44 5.13 -7.21
CA ASN A 97 -2.48 5.33 -6.14
C ASN A 97 -3.20 6.03 -4.97
N ARG A 98 -2.53 6.18 -3.83
CA ARG A 98 -3.12 6.75 -2.61
C ARG A 98 -3.73 8.15 -2.78
N SER A 99 -3.21 8.99 -3.69
CA SER A 99 -3.73 10.35 -3.91
C SER A 99 -5.12 10.36 -4.53
N HIS A 100 -5.56 9.25 -5.12
CA HIS A 100 -6.89 9.13 -5.69
C HIS A 100 -7.95 8.70 -4.66
N VAL A 101 -7.55 8.34 -3.43
CA VAL A 101 -8.51 7.99 -2.37
C VAL A 101 -9.16 9.28 -1.86
N ARG A 102 -10.50 9.34 -1.94
CA ARG A 102 -11.28 10.53 -1.56
C ARG A 102 -12.02 10.35 -0.25
N HIS A 103 -12.65 9.20 -0.04
CA HIS A 103 -13.37 8.89 1.20
C HIS A 103 -13.03 7.48 1.67
N VAL A 104 -13.01 7.29 2.99
CA VAL A 104 -12.83 5.99 3.63
C VAL A 104 -13.87 5.83 4.73
N MET A 105 -14.66 4.77 4.63
CA MET A 105 -15.61 4.33 5.65
C MET A 105 -15.05 3.09 6.34
N ILE A 106 -15.17 3.05 7.67
CA ILE A 106 -14.80 1.90 8.49
C ILE A 106 -16.01 1.56 9.35
N ASN A 107 -16.54 0.35 9.20
CA ASN A 107 -17.71 -0.16 9.91
C ASN A 107 -18.90 0.82 9.91
N GLY A 108 -19.22 1.39 8.76
CA GLY A 108 -20.35 2.32 8.62
C GLY A 108 -20.04 3.77 8.99
N GLU A 109 -18.85 4.05 9.53
CA GLU A 109 -18.46 5.39 9.96
C GLU A 109 -17.43 6.01 9.02
N TRP A 110 -17.68 7.23 8.56
CA TRP A 110 -16.71 7.97 7.72
C TRP A 110 -15.48 8.38 8.55
N SER A 111 -14.35 7.75 8.25
CA SER A 111 -13.04 8.06 8.86
C SER A 111 -12.30 9.13 8.06
N ILE A 112 -12.39 9.08 6.74
CA ILE A 112 -11.85 10.09 5.83
C ILE A 112 -12.98 10.63 4.96
N TRP A 113 -13.10 11.96 4.89
CA TRP A 113 -14.04 12.65 4.03
C TRP A 113 -13.34 13.78 3.26
N ASP A 114 -13.47 13.78 1.92
CA ASP A 114 -12.79 14.73 1.03
C ASP A 114 -11.27 14.82 1.30
N GLY A 115 -10.64 13.66 1.50
CA GLY A 115 -9.20 13.54 1.78
C GLY A 115 -8.77 14.00 3.18
N GLN A 116 -9.71 14.43 4.03
CA GLN A 116 -9.44 14.86 5.40
C GLN A 116 -9.87 13.78 6.41
N SER A 117 -8.99 13.46 7.35
CA SER A 117 -9.33 12.55 8.46
C SER A 117 -10.12 13.30 9.53
N SER A 118 -11.25 12.73 9.96
CA SER A 118 -12.03 13.26 11.09
C SER A 118 -11.51 12.80 12.45
N ARG A 119 -10.60 11.81 12.47
CA ARG A 119 -10.15 11.11 13.69
C ARG A 119 -8.73 11.43 14.10
N VAL A 120 -7.93 12.03 13.21
CA VAL A 120 -6.49 12.19 13.39
C VAL A 120 -6.08 13.63 13.18
N ASP A 121 -5.55 14.24 14.23
CA ASP A 121 -4.79 15.49 14.12
C ASP A 121 -3.32 15.16 13.78
N THR A 122 -3.01 15.15 12.49
CA THR A 122 -1.67 14.85 11.98
C THR A 122 -0.61 15.79 12.54
N ALA A 123 -0.95 17.06 12.79
CA ALA A 123 0.00 18.04 13.31
C ALA A 123 0.34 17.72 14.77
N ALA A 124 -0.68 17.43 15.58
CA ALA A 124 -0.49 17.01 16.98
C ALA A 124 0.32 15.71 17.08
N ILE A 125 -0.02 14.68 16.29
CA ILE A 125 0.72 13.40 16.26
C ILE A 125 2.17 13.62 15.84
N THR A 126 2.41 14.42 14.79
CA THR A 126 3.77 14.72 14.33
C THR A 126 4.58 15.42 15.41
N GLN A 127 3.95 16.34 16.15
CA GLN A 127 4.61 17.04 17.25
C GLN A 127 4.92 16.10 18.41
N GLU A 128 4.00 15.22 18.77
CA GLU A 128 4.22 14.20 19.80
C GLU A 128 5.37 13.25 19.44
N ILE A 129 5.39 12.77 18.19
CA ILE A 129 6.48 11.93 17.68
C ILE A 129 7.82 12.69 17.77
N LYS A 130 7.88 13.95 17.31
CA LYS A 130 9.11 14.77 17.43
C LYS A 130 9.56 14.89 18.88
N THR A 131 8.66 15.22 19.81
CA THR A 131 8.99 15.34 21.23
C THR A 131 9.44 14.02 21.84
N ALA A 132 8.85 12.88 21.45
CA ALA A 132 9.29 11.57 21.89
C ALA A 132 10.70 11.23 21.36
N LEU A 133 10.97 11.48 20.08
CA LEU A 133 12.28 11.21 19.47
C LEU A 133 13.38 12.11 20.07
N THR A 134 13.08 13.38 20.35
CA THR A 134 14.02 14.29 21.05
C THR A 134 14.33 13.80 22.46
N ARG A 135 13.32 13.33 23.22
CA ARG A 135 13.53 12.76 24.57
C ARG A 135 14.41 11.51 24.56
N GLN A 136 14.31 10.70 23.50
CA GLN A 136 15.14 9.50 23.33
C GLN A 136 16.56 9.82 22.84
N ASN A 137 16.90 11.10 22.67
CA ASN A 137 18.21 11.58 22.22
C ASN A 137 18.67 10.94 20.89
N ILE A 138 17.72 10.68 19.98
CA ILE A 138 18.00 10.22 18.60
C ILE A 138 18.77 11.30 17.81
N THR A 139 18.85 12.51 18.37
CA THR A 139 19.72 13.60 17.95
C THR A 139 21.21 13.39 18.22
N ASP A 140 21.64 12.23 18.76
CA ASP A 140 23.05 11.83 18.74
C ASP A 140 23.29 10.84 17.58
N PRO A 141 23.63 11.33 16.37
CA PRO A 141 24.13 10.53 15.25
C PRO A 141 25.63 10.12 15.32
N PRO A 142 26.25 9.73 16.46
CA PRO A 142 27.54 9.06 16.39
C PRO A 142 27.49 7.54 16.58
N GLN A 143 26.59 6.96 17.39
CA GLN A 143 26.75 5.53 17.71
C GLN A 143 26.50 4.64 16.49
N ILE A 144 25.34 4.78 15.84
CA ILE A 144 24.97 3.98 14.66
C ILE A 144 25.89 4.28 13.48
N ALA A 145 26.21 5.56 13.25
CA ALA A 145 27.12 5.97 12.18
C ALA A 145 28.54 5.42 12.39
N ARG A 146 29.12 5.56 13.60
CA ARG A 146 30.45 5.00 13.93
C ARG A 146 30.44 3.48 13.86
N THR A 147 29.39 2.82 14.35
CA THR A 147 29.26 1.36 14.27
C THR A 147 29.16 0.89 12.81
N ALA A 148 28.35 1.55 11.98
CA ALA A 148 28.28 1.25 10.55
C ALA A 148 29.63 1.49 9.84
N GLN A 149 30.33 2.57 10.18
CA GLN A 149 31.67 2.87 9.64
C GLN A 149 32.72 1.83 10.08
N ALA A 150 32.66 1.37 11.32
CA ALA A 150 33.53 0.33 11.86
C ALA A 150 33.24 -1.05 11.27
N LEU A 151 31.98 -1.35 10.94
CA LEU A 151 31.58 -2.63 10.33
C LEU A 151 31.78 -2.68 8.80
N ALA A 152 31.82 -1.53 8.13
CA ALA A 152 31.93 -1.44 6.67
C ALA A 152 33.11 -2.21 6.03
N PRO A 153 34.31 -2.28 6.62
CA PRO A 153 35.41 -3.09 6.07
C PRO A 153 35.11 -4.59 6.09
N TYR A 154 34.53 -5.08 7.18
CA TYR A 154 34.21 -6.51 7.37
C TYR A 154 33.04 -6.95 6.49
N LEU A 155 32.02 -6.11 6.34
CA LEU A 155 30.92 -6.38 5.41
C LEU A 155 31.41 -6.42 3.96
N ARG A 156 32.28 -5.49 3.55
CA ARG A 156 32.89 -5.51 2.21
C ARG A 156 33.73 -6.76 1.99
N GLN A 157 34.52 -7.18 2.97
CA GLN A 157 35.31 -8.41 2.88
C GLN A 157 34.42 -9.67 2.81
N PHE A 158 33.33 -9.71 3.57
CA PHE A 158 32.37 -10.81 3.53
C PHE A 158 31.74 -10.94 2.13
N TYR A 159 31.21 -9.84 1.58
CA TYR A 159 30.57 -9.82 0.27
C TYR A 159 31.53 -9.85 -0.94
N ALA A 160 32.83 -9.60 -0.75
CA ALA A 160 33.81 -9.70 -1.84
C ALA A 160 33.85 -11.10 -2.50
N HIS A 161 33.41 -12.15 -1.79
CA HIS A 161 33.32 -13.51 -2.31
C HIS A 161 32.10 -13.75 -3.22
N TRP A 162 31.19 -12.78 -3.33
CA TRP A 162 29.99 -12.84 -4.19
C TRP A 162 30.22 -12.18 -5.57
N GLU A 163 31.37 -11.54 -5.78
CA GLU A 163 31.76 -10.97 -7.08
C GLU A 163 32.48 -11.99 -7.99
N ALA A 164 32.47 -13.28 -7.63
CA ALA A 164 33.05 -14.38 -8.41
C ALA A 164 31.97 -15.25 -9.08
#